data_AF-A0A9D6ERR4-F1
#
_entry.id   AF-A0A9D6ERR4-F1
#
_cell.length_a   1.000
_cell.length_b   1.000
_cell.length_c   1.000
_cell.angle_alpha   90.00
_cell.angle_beta   90.00
_cell.angle_gamma   90.00
#
_symmetry.space_group_name_H-M   'P 1'
#
loop_
_entity.id
_entity.type
_entity.pdbx_description
1 polymer ?
#
loop_
_entity_poly.entity_id
_entity_poly.type
_entity_poly.pdbx_seq_one_letter_code
_entity_poly.pdbx_strand_id
1 'polypeptide(L)'
;WDYLITPEEGFDVFSAFATRLCFVGHSHHPRVWSVGSSGPEFDPEPGTVRVVAGRRYIVNVGSVGQPRDGDPRACYALWDVEAGRVALHRVEYDVAAAREKILKAGLPRYLGDRLLDGR
;
A
#
# COMPACT_ATOMS: atom_id res chain seq x y z
N TRP A 1 -15.35 -5.49 5.29
CA TRP A 1 -14.35 -4.92 4.37
C TRP A 1 -13.19 -5.88 4.40
N ASP A 2 -13.07 -6.69 3.37
CA ASP A 2 -12.07 -7.74 3.29
C ASP A 2 -10.72 -7.15 2.87
N TYR A 3 -9.64 -7.80 3.30
CA TYR A 3 -8.29 -7.38 2.96
C TYR A 3 -8.07 -7.65 1.47
N LEU A 4 -7.78 -6.62 0.66
CA LEU A 4 -7.40 -6.81 -0.74
C LEU A 4 -5.90 -7.15 -0.81
N ILE A 5 -5.60 -8.43 -0.80
CA ILE A 5 -4.25 -8.98 -0.81
C ILE A 5 -4.03 -9.80 -2.08
N THR A 6 -5.05 -10.48 -2.61
CA THR A 6 -4.95 -11.31 -3.81
C THR A 6 -5.66 -10.71 -5.03
N PRO A 7 -5.26 -11.09 -6.26
CA PRO A 7 -5.93 -10.64 -7.49
C PRO A 7 -7.41 -11.02 -7.55
N GLU A 8 -7.79 -12.19 -7.00
CA GLU A 8 -9.16 -12.70 -7.01
C GLU A 8 -10.09 -11.79 -6.20
N GLU A 9 -9.64 -11.28 -5.06
CA GLU A 9 -10.38 -10.29 -4.25
C GLU A 9 -10.58 -8.96 -4.99
N GLY A 10 -9.63 -8.60 -5.88
CA GLY A 10 -9.69 -7.38 -6.67
C GLY A 10 -10.83 -7.36 -7.70
N PHE A 11 -11.18 -8.51 -8.30
CA PHE A 11 -12.18 -8.58 -9.37
C PHE A 11 -13.60 -8.28 -8.88
N ASP A 12 -13.99 -8.79 -7.71
CA ASP A 12 -15.29 -8.50 -7.12
C ASP A 12 -15.41 -7.02 -6.75
N VAL A 13 -14.32 -6.42 -6.25
CA VAL A 13 -14.30 -4.99 -5.88
C VAL A 13 -14.43 -4.07 -7.09
N PHE A 14 -13.95 -4.46 -8.28
CA PHE A 14 -14.17 -3.67 -9.51
C PHE A 14 -15.64 -3.52 -9.89
N SER A 15 -16.54 -4.38 -9.40
CA SER A 15 -17.98 -4.20 -9.61
C SER A 15 -18.59 -3.15 -8.67
N ALA A 16 -17.94 -2.86 -7.53
CA ALA A 16 -18.44 -1.96 -6.50
C ALA A 16 -18.18 -0.46 -6.77
N PHE A 17 -17.39 -0.13 -7.80
CA PHE A 17 -17.10 1.26 -8.17
C PHE A 17 -17.02 1.49 -9.69
N ALA A 18 -17.42 2.69 -10.12
CA ALA A 18 -17.43 3.08 -11.54
C ALA A 18 -16.24 3.98 -11.95
N THR A 19 -15.46 4.49 -10.99
CA THR A 19 -14.33 5.38 -11.26
C THR A 19 -13.16 4.65 -11.90
N ARG A 20 -12.28 5.41 -12.56
CA ARG A 20 -11.06 4.87 -13.19
C ARG A 20 -10.03 4.38 -12.17
N LEU A 21 -9.96 5.04 -11.01
CA LEU A 21 -9.06 4.72 -9.91
C LEU A 21 -9.88 4.54 -8.63
N CYS A 22 -9.50 3.54 -7.85
CA CYS A 22 -9.96 3.32 -6.48
C CYS A 22 -8.73 3.19 -5.57
N PHE A 23 -8.53 4.16 -4.68
CA PHE A 23 -7.44 4.13 -3.70
C PHE A 23 -7.95 3.46 -2.43
N VAL A 24 -7.20 2.48 -1.95
CA VAL A 24 -7.51 1.68 -0.76
C VAL A 24 -6.31 1.62 0.17
N GLY A 25 -6.55 1.19 1.40
CA GLY A 25 -5.51 0.94 2.40
C GLY A 25 -5.84 -0.31 3.20
N HIS A 26 -5.83 -0.19 4.52
CA HIS A 26 -6.21 -1.24 5.50
C HIS A 26 -5.26 -2.44 5.59
N SER A 27 -4.84 -3.04 4.47
CA SER A 27 -3.92 -4.19 4.49
C SER A 27 -2.49 -3.81 4.87
N HIS A 28 -2.07 -2.58 4.56
CA HIS A 28 -0.70 -2.11 4.70
C HIS A 28 0.30 -2.79 3.73
N HIS A 29 -0.20 -3.42 2.67
CA HIS A 29 0.59 -3.99 1.58
C HIS A 29 0.40 -3.15 0.31
N PRO A 30 1.36 -2.30 -0.08
CA PRO A 30 1.23 -1.47 -1.26
C PRO A 30 1.27 -2.31 -2.53
N ARG A 31 0.22 -2.19 -3.34
CA ARG A 31 0.01 -2.96 -4.58
C ARG A 31 -0.92 -2.20 -5.52
N VAL A 32 -0.76 -2.41 -6.82
CA VAL A 32 -1.70 -1.89 -7.83
C VAL A 32 -2.18 -3.04 -8.68
N TRP A 33 -3.47 -3.08 -8.93
CA TRP A 33 -4.11 -4.03 -9.84
C TRP A 33 -4.89 -3.27 -10.90
N SER A 34 -5.04 -3.85 -12.09
CA SER A 34 -6.00 -3.38 -13.08
C SER A 34 -6.98 -4.47 -13.47
N VAL A 35 -8.12 -4.07 -14.03
CA VAL A 35 -9.10 -5.04 -14.55
C VAL A 35 -8.43 -5.95 -15.58
N GLY A 36 -8.48 -7.26 -15.34
CA GLY A 36 -7.92 -8.28 -16.21
C GLY A 36 -6.45 -8.63 -15.94
N SER A 37 -5.81 -8.04 -14.92
CA SER A 37 -4.48 -8.47 -14.46
C SER A 37 -4.57 -9.81 -13.72
N SER A 38 -3.62 -10.73 -13.95
CA SER A 38 -3.48 -12.00 -13.20
C SER A 38 -2.67 -11.86 -11.89
N GLY A 39 -2.27 -10.64 -11.55
CA GLY A 39 -1.36 -10.33 -10.44
C GLY A 39 -1.26 -8.81 -10.25
N PRO A 40 -0.67 -8.34 -9.14
CA PRO A 40 -0.34 -6.93 -9.01
C PRO A 40 0.61 -6.50 -10.13
N GLU A 41 0.43 -5.28 -10.66
CA GLU A 41 1.25 -4.70 -11.73
C GLU A 41 2.64 -4.24 -11.24
N PHE A 42 3.01 -4.54 -9.97
CA PHE A 42 4.25 -4.09 -9.35
C PHE A 42 5.07 -5.18 -8.65
N ASP A 43 6.39 -5.00 -8.76
CA ASP A 43 7.47 -5.45 -7.86
C ASP A 43 8.30 -4.19 -7.41
N PRO A 44 9.08 -4.24 -6.31
CA PRO A 44 9.31 -3.07 -5.45
C PRO A 44 10.34 -2.03 -5.96
N GLU A 45 9.83 -0.81 -6.08
CA GLU A 45 10.44 0.53 -6.11
C GLU A 45 11.38 1.02 -7.25
N PRO A 46 11.10 2.24 -7.80
CA PRO A 46 9.89 3.05 -7.58
C PRO A 46 8.72 2.43 -8.37
N GLY A 47 7.71 1.92 -7.65
CA GLY A 47 6.54 1.29 -8.23
C GLY A 47 5.68 2.35 -8.91
N THR A 48 5.92 2.58 -10.20
CA THR A 48 5.21 3.57 -11.01
C THR A 48 4.33 2.92 -12.08
N VAL A 49 3.03 3.22 -12.07
CA VAL A 49 2.06 2.74 -13.07
C VAL A 49 1.53 3.95 -13.82
N ARG A 50 1.63 3.88 -15.14
CA ARG A 50 0.90 4.78 -16.02
C ARG A 50 -0.53 4.28 -16.12
N VAL A 51 -1.46 5.15 -15.77
CA VAL A 51 -2.88 4.81 -15.80
C VAL A 51 -3.37 5.00 -17.24
N VAL A 52 -3.78 3.90 -17.87
CA VAL A 52 -4.22 3.89 -19.27
C VAL A 52 -5.71 4.26 -19.35
N ALA A 53 -6.07 5.06 -20.35
CA ALA A 53 -7.47 5.39 -20.61
C ALA A 53 -8.29 4.11 -20.92
N GLY A 54 -9.51 4.02 -20.39
CA GLY A 54 -10.38 2.85 -20.56
C GLY A 54 -10.04 1.66 -19.64
N ARG A 55 -8.93 1.69 -18.90
CA ARG A 55 -8.61 0.71 -17.84
C ARG A 55 -8.98 1.25 -16.48
N ARG A 56 -9.43 0.36 -15.58
CA ARG A 56 -9.70 0.68 -14.17
C ARG A 56 -8.65 0.04 -13.28
N TYR A 57 -8.29 0.72 -12.19
CA TYR A 57 -7.26 0.30 -11.28
C TYR A 57 -7.70 0.38 -9.82
N ILE A 58 -7.22 -0.56 -9.00
CA ILE A 58 -7.24 -0.50 -7.54
C ILE A 58 -5.80 -0.24 -7.09
N VAL A 59 -5.61 0.78 -6.25
CA VAL A 59 -4.30 1.18 -5.74
C VAL A 59 -4.33 1.07 -4.22
N ASN A 60 -3.64 0.07 -3.68
CA ASN A 60 -3.36 0.02 -2.26
C ASN A 60 -2.14 0.88 -1.96
N VAL A 61 -2.34 1.91 -1.15
CA VAL A 61 -1.30 2.92 -0.86
C VAL A 61 -0.29 2.46 0.18
N GLY A 62 -0.45 1.26 0.75
CA GLY A 62 0.39 0.75 1.83
C GLY A 62 0.04 1.39 3.18
N SER A 63 1.07 1.67 3.99
CA SER A 63 0.91 2.28 5.30
C SER A 63 2.09 3.17 5.65
N VAL A 64 1.79 4.35 6.18
CA VAL A 64 2.82 5.28 6.67
C VAL A 64 3.38 4.81 8.01
N GLY A 65 2.53 4.33 8.92
CA GLY A 65 2.92 4.11 10.32
C GLY A 65 3.16 2.65 10.72
N GLN A 66 2.67 1.69 9.94
CA GLN A 66 2.89 0.27 10.20
C GLN A 66 2.84 -0.53 8.89
N PRO A 67 3.85 -0.44 8.01
CA PRO A 67 3.97 -1.35 6.88
C PRO A 67 3.89 -2.81 7.32
N ARG A 68 3.29 -3.69 6.51
CA ARG A 68 3.14 -5.13 6.85
C ARG A 68 3.72 -6.08 5.81
N ASP A 69 4.45 -5.54 4.85
CA ASP A 69 4.93 -6.26 3.68
C ASP A 69 6.42 -6.61 3.72
N GLY A 70 7.03 -6.53 4.90
CA GLY A 70 8.44 -6.88 5.13
C GLY A 70 9.43 -5.75 4.87
N ASP A 71 8.95 -4.57 4.45
CA ASP A 71 9.76 -3.34 4.33
C ASP A 71 9.35 -2.35 5.43
N PRO A 72 10.23 -2.03 6.40
CA PRO A 72 9.89 -1.17 7.52
C PRO A 72 9.72 0.31 7.12
N ARG A 73 10.11 0.72 5.90
CA ARG A 73 9.98 2.09 5.43
C ARG A 73 8.51 2.47 5.26
N ALA A 74 8.17 3.70 5.67
CA ALA A 74 6.84 4.27 5.52
C ALA A 74 6.44 4.28 4.04
N CYS A 75 5.19 3.94 3.73
CA CYS A 75 4.69 3.91 2.35
C CYS A 75 3.53 4.87 2.13
N TYR A 76 3.54 5.55 0.98
CA TYR A 76 2.44 6.37 0.48
C TYR A 76 2.37 6.34 -1.05
N ALA A 77 1.26 6.85 -1.61
CA ALA A 77 1.08 6.99 -3.05
C ALA A 77 1.05 8.46 -3.48
N LEU A 78 1.60 8.75 -4.66
CA LEU A 78 1.44 10.02 -5.38
C LEU A 78 0.66 9.76 -6.66
N TRP A 79 -0.46 10.48 -6.83
CA TRP A 79 -1.25 10.49 -8.06
C TRP A 79 -0.98 11.79 -8.82
N ASP A 80 -0.23 11.68 -9.91
CA ASP A 80 0.01 12.77 -10.85
C ASP A 80 -1.11 12.76 -11.90
N VAL A 81 -2.03 13.72 -11.76
CA VAL A 81 -3.23 13.83 -12.60
C VAL A 81 -2.85 14.19 -14.03
N GLU A 82 -1.88 15.08 -14.21
CA GLU A 82 -1.48 15.61 -15.51
C GLU A 82 -0.71 14.56 -16.32
N ALA A 83 0.23 13.87 -15.67
CA ALA A 83 0.98 12.78 -16.30
C ALA A 83 0.16 11.47 -16.39
N GLY A 84 -0.96 11.38 -15.64
CA GLY A 84 -1.76 10.17 -15.52
C GLY A 84 -0.97 9.02 -14.89
N ARG A 85 -0.21 9.29 -13.82
CA ARG A 85 0.76 8.36 -13.23
C ARG A 85 0.55 8.20 -11.73
N VAL A 86 0.44 6.95 -11.26
CA VAL A 86 0.48 6.61 -9.83
C VAL A 86 1.88 6.12 -9.49
N ALA A 87 2.48 6.65 -8.42
CA ALA A 87 3.74 6.17 -7.88
C ALA A 87 3.59 5.80 -6.41
N LEU A 88 4.06 4.61 -6.02
CA LEU A 88 4.20 4.20 -4.63
C LEU A 88 5.63 4.52 -4.17
N HIS A 89 5.73 5.22 -3.05
CA HIS A 89 6.98 5.70 -2.49
C HIS A 89 7.21 5.11 -1.11
N ARG A 90 8.48 4.81 -0.82
CA ARG A 90 9.00 4.47 0.49
C ARG A 90 9.90 5.56 1.01
N VAL A 91 9.77 5.82 2.30
CA VAL A 91 10.57 6.81 3.00
C VAL A 91 11.11 6.18 4.27
N GLU A 92 12.43 6.26 4.43
CA GLU A 92 13.09 5.90 5.67
C GLU A 92 12.67 6.86 6.79
N TYR A 93 12.49 6.31 7.98
CA TYR A 93 12.26 7.09 9.20
C TYR A 93 12.98 6.39 10.35
N ASP A 94 13.06 7.07 11.50
CA ASP A 94 13.66 6.49 12.69
C ASP A 94 12.71 5.48 13.35
N VAL A 95 12.71 4.25 12.80
CA VAL A 95 11.89 3.13 13.27
C VAL A 95 12.23 2.78 14.72
N ALA A 96 13.50 2.86 15.09
CA ALA A 96 13.97 2.60 16.45
C ALA A 96 13.38 3.61 17.44
N ALA A 97 13.42 4.91 17.12
CA ALA A 97 12.80 5.93 17.97
C ALA A 97 11.27 5.78 18.06
N ALA A 98 10.59 5.39 16.97
CA ALA A 98 9.16 5.11 17.00
C ALA A 98 8.82 3.93 17.92
N ARG A 99 9.57 2.83 17.82
CA ARG A 99 9.47 1.67 18.72
C ARG A 99 9.71 2.06 20.18
N GLU A 100 10.75 2.83 20.48
CA GLU A 100 11.05 3.26 21.84
C GLU A 100 9.92 4.09 22.46
N LYS A 101 9.24 4.93 21.67
CA LYS A 101 8.05 5.66 22.13
C LYS A 101 6.92 4.71 22.52
N ILE A 102 6.68 3.65 21.74
CA ILE A 102 5.67 2.62 22.03
C ILE A 102 5.98 1.91 23.35
N LEU A 103 7.25 1.52 23.56
CA LEU A 103 7.66 0.84 24.80
C LEU A 103 7.57 1.77 26.02
N LYS A 104 7.98 3.03 25.90
CA LYS A 104 7.88 4.03 26.98
C LYS A 104 6.43 4.35 27.36
N ALA A 105 5.50 4.21 26.42
CA ALA A 105 4.07 4.37 26.68
C ALA A 105 3.45 3.16 27.43
N GLY A 106 4.23 2.11 27.73
CA GLY A 106 3.74 0.91 28.41
C GLY A 106 2.89 0.00 27.52
N LEU A 107 2.92 0.20 26.21
CA LEU A 107 2.18 -0.64 25.26
C LEU A 107 2.87 -2.01 25.06
N PRO A 108 2.12 -3.04 24.65
CA PRO A 108 2.69 -4.36 24.36
C PRO A 108 3.90 -4.29 23.43
N ARG A 109 5.01 -4.90 23.86
CA ARG A 109 6.31 -4.87 23.15
C ARG A 109 6.21 -5.25 21.66
N TYR A 110 5.37 -6.23 21.33
CA TYR A 110 5.20 -6.70 19.96
C TYR A 110 4.71 -5.61 19.00
N LEU A 111 4.00 -4.57 19.49
CA LEU A 111 3.55 -3.44 18.67
C LEU A 111 4.71 -2.55 18.20
N GLY A 112 5.77 -2.46 18.99
CA GLY A 112 6.99 -1.73 18.64
C GLY A 112 7.95 -2.59 17.83
N ASP A 113 8.15 -3.85 18.23
CA ASP A 113 9.09 -4.76 17.55
C ASP A 113 8.69 -5.01 16.09
N ARG A 114 7.39 -5.18 15.80
CA ARG A 114 6.89 -5.40 14.43
C ARG A 114 7.19 -4.26 13.45
N LEU A 115 7.46 -3.04 13.94
CA LEU A 115 7.84 -1.93 13.08
C LEU A 115 9.23 -2.14 12.46
N LEU A 116 10.14 -2.81 13.19
CA LEU A 116 11.50 -3.11 12.71
C LEU A 116 11.48 -4.05 11.51
N ASP A 117 10.53 -4.98 11.50
CA ASP A 117 10.41 -6.01 10.46
C ASP A 117 9.40 -5.65 9.36
N GLY A 118 8.70 -4.52 9.48
CA GLY A 118 7.60 -4.15 8.59
C GLY A 118 6.48 -5.18 8.59
N ARG A 119 5.98 -5.57 9.77
CA ARG A 119 4.93 -6.59 9.97
C ARG A 119 3.71 -6.08 10.69
#